data_AF-A0A0H5PAA8-F1
#
_entry.id   AF-A0A0H5PAA8-F1
#
_cell.length_a   1.000
_cell.length_b   1.000
_cell.length_c   1.000
_cell.angle_alpha   90.00
_cell.angle_beta   90.00
_cell.angle_gamma   90.00
#
_symmetry.space_group_name_H-M   'P 1'
#
loop_
_entity.id
_entity.type
_entity.pdbx_description
1 polymer ?
#
loop_
_entity_poly.entity_id
_entity_poly.type
_entity_poly.pdbx_seq_one_letter_code
_entity_poly.pdbx_strand_id
1 'polypeptide(L)'
;MTNLCASTRKSKLYRWRKANSIAVYRPAGPVRDHIHALYALDVTAPMIGTAAGCTEQAIRAIANGAARQVRVQLAERILAVTHAPHPGQKLVLAVGAFRRIRALNAIGWPTTDLAARLGLRDPSNLNQSINRPHMTYLRWAAIRDLYEELSGTPGPRPDTARRCRTKPAPPLAWEGRDIDDPRAQPDWKAMGVKLSERPVCPNGHRYSDGNLAYDSRGHRRCRACSAAANHRREQRHGSSVAYDRN
;
A
#
# COMPACT_ATOMS: atom_id res chain seq x y z
N MET A 1 36.90 21.22 -16.91
CA MET A 1 36.54 20.44 -15.71
C MET A 1 36.37 18.99 -16.11
N THR A 2 37.31 18.12 -15.75
CA THR A 2 37.32 16.70 -16.13
C THR A 2 36.22 15.94 -15.38
N ASN A 3 35.18 15.50 -16.10
CA ASN A 3 34.13 14.66 -15.56
C ASN A 3 34.70 13.29 -15.19
N LEU A 4 34.86 13.06 -13.89
CA LEU A 4 35.21 11.73 -13.37
C LEU A 4 34.10 10.74 -13.71
N CYS A 5 34.47 9.56 -14.20
CA CYS A 5 33.56 8.44 -14.38
C CYS A 5 32.80 8.12 -13.07
N ALA A 6 31.54 7.69 -13.19
CA ALA A 6 30.67 7.39 -12.06
C ALA A 6 31.25 6.32 -11.09
N SER A 7 32.03 5.37 -11.60
CA SER A 7 32.73 4.37 -10.76
C SER A 7 33.82 5.01 -9.92
N THR A 8 34.62 5.90 -10.51
CA THR A 8 35.69 6.65 -9.83
C THR A 8 35.12 7.56 -8.75
N ARG A 9 33.96 8.20 -9.00
CA ARG A 9 33.28 9.04 -7.99
C ARG A 9 32.80 8.21 -6.78
N LYS A 10 32.21 7.03 -7.00
CA LYS A 10 31.78 6.12 -5.91
C LYS A 10 32.95 5.64 -5.06
N SER A 11 34.06 5.25 -5.69
CA SER A 11 35.27 4.81 -4.99
C SER A 11 35.91 5.93 -4.16
N LYS A 12 35.96 7.16 -4.69
CA LYS A 12 36.44 8.33 -3.95
C LYS A 12 35.53 8.66 -2.76
N LEU A 13 34.21 8.68 -2.94
CA LEU A 13 33.26 8.92 -1.85
C LEU A 13 33.35 7.87 -0.74
N TYR A 14 33.53 6.60 -1.10
CA TYR A 14 33.75 5.51 -0.13
C TYR A 14 35.00 5.76 0.72
N ARG A 15 36.14 6.06 0.08
CA ARG A 15 37.40 6.35 0.77
C ARG A 15 37.27 7.56 1.69
N TRP A 16 36.62 8.63 1.22
CA TRP A 16 36.36 9.83 2.01
C TRP A 16 35.49 9.55 3.24
N ARG A 17 34.36 8.84 3.09
CA ARG A 17 33.50 8.49 4.24
C ARG A 17 34.25 7.66 5.28
N LYS A 18 35.05 6.68 4.83
CA LYS A 18 35.86 5.85 5.72
C LYS A 18 36.93 6.67 6.46
N ALA A 19 37.60 7.60 5.77
CA ALA A 19 38.60 8.48 6.37
C ALA A 19 38.01 9.47 7.39
N ASN A 20 36.72 9.81 7.25
CA ASN A 20 36.00 10.72 8.15
C ASN A 20 35.13 9.99 9.18
N SER A 21 35.31 8.68 9.39
CA SER A 21 34.54 7.86 10.33
C SER A 21 33.01 7.90 10.13
N ILE A 22 32.56 8.19 8.91
CA ILE A 22 31.15 8.19 8.54
C ILE A 22 30.75 6.74 8.23
N ALA A 23 29.71 6.25 8.89
CA ALA A 23 29.20 4.90 8.68
C ALA A 23 28.88 4.65 7.19
N VAL A 24 29.48 3.59 6.63
CA VAL A 24 29.27 3.15 5.24
C VAL A 24 28.22 2.05 5.15
N TYR A 25 28.11 1.24 6.22
CA TYR A 25 27.21 0.11 6.34
C TYR A 25 26.33 0.24 7.57
N ARG A 26 25.15 -0.37 7.52
CA ARG A 26 24.25 -0.55 8.66
C ARG A 26 23.68 -1.96 8.68
N PRO A 27 23.24 -2.46 9.85
CA PRO A 27 22.61 -3.76 9.97
C PRO A 27 21.44 -3.94 8.99
N ALA A 28 21.35 -5.12 8.37
CA ALA A 28 20.31 -5.43 7.40
C ALA A 28 18.93 -5.69 8.01
N GLY A 29 18.83 -5.96 9.32
CA GLY A 29 17.60 -6.31 10.02
C GLY A 29 16.43 -5.34 9.74
N PRO A 30 16.55 -4.04 10.07
CA PRO A 30 15.47 -3.08 9.82
C PRO A 30 15.07 -2.95 8.33
N VAL A 31 16.03 -3.12 7.42
CA VAL A 31 15.75 -3.06 5.96
C VAL A 31 14.97 -4.30 5.52
N ARG A 32 15.31 -5.47 6.08
CA ARG A 32 14.64 -6.74 5.82
C ARG A 32 13.21 -6.74 6.35
N ASP A 33 13.01 -6.24 7.56
CA ASP A 33 11.68 -6.14 8.16
C ASP A 33 10.77 -5.24 7.31
N HIS A 34 11.32 -4.13 6.80
CA HIS A 34 10.60 -3.23 5.87
C HIS A 34 10.25 -3.91 4.55
N ILE A 35 11.18 -4.66 3.95
CA ILE A 35 10.90 -5.44 2.72
C ILE A 35 9.77 -6.45 2.96
N HIS A 36 9.78 -7.16 4.09
CA HIS A 36 8.71 -8.11 4.42
C HIS A 36 7.37 -7.41 4.68
N ALA A 37 7.38 -6.22 5.27
CA ALA A 37 6.16 -5.40 5.41
C ALA A 37 5.59 -5.00 4.03
N LEU A 38 6.44 -4.68 3.05
CA LEU A 38 6.04 -4.41 1.67
C LEU A 38 5.53 -5.66 0.95
N TYR A 39 6.16 -6.83 1.16
CA TYR A 39 5.64 -8.12 0.65
C TYR A 39 4.26 -8.48 1.20
N ALA A 40 3.99 -8.17 2.47
CA ALA A 40 2.66 -8.36 3.05
C ALA A 40 1.58 -7.46 2.39
N LEU A 41 1.98 -6.41 1.68
CA LEU A 41 1.12 -5.55 0.84
C LEU A 41 1.13 -5.96 -0.64
N ASP A 42 1.76 -7.08 -0.98
CA ASP A 42 1.96 -7.58 -2.35
C ASP A 42 2.86 -6.68 -3.24
N VAL A 43 3.66 -5.82 -2.63
CA VAL A 43 4.68 -5.01 -3.33
C VAL A 43 5.91 -5.89 -3.59
N THR A 44 6.06 -6.33 -4.84
CA THR A 44 7.06 -7.36 -5.19
C THR A 44 8.51 -6.86 -5.20
N ALA A 45 9.50 -7.76 -5.11
CA ALA A 45 10.93 -7.42 -5.17
C ALA A 45 11.34 -6.53 -6.37
N PRO A 46 10.89 -6.79 -7.62
CA PRO A 46 11.15 -5.87 -8.73
C PRO A 46 10.53 -4.49 -8.52
N MET A 47 9.32 -4.38 -7.97
CA MET A 47 8.69 -3.09 -7.66
C MET A 47 9.51 -2.29 -6.64
N ILE A 48 9.94 -2.95 -5.55
CA ILE A 48 10.79 -2.35 -4.51
C ILE A 48 12.13 -1.93 -5.12
N GLY A 49 12.77 -2.82 -5.89
CA GLY A 49 14.08 -2.55 -6.50
C GLY A 49 14.05 -1.34 -7.41
N THR A 50 13.05 -1.26 -8.29
CA THR A 50 12.88 -0.10 -9.18
C THR A 50 12.63 1.19 -8.41
N ALA A 51 11.76 1.20 -7.40
CA ALA A 51 11.51 2.40 -6.59
C ALA A 51 12.74 2.83 -5.77
N ALA A 52 13.51 1.87 -5.25
CA ALA A 52 14.75 2.12 -4.51
C ALA A 52 15.97 2.41 -5.41
N GLY A 53 15.85 2.26 -6.73
CA GLY A 53 16.97 2.37 -7.69
C GLY A 53 18.06 1.32 -7.46
N CYS A 54 17.67 0.05 -7.32
CA CYS A 54 18.56 -1.12 -7.27
C CYS A 54 17.94 -2.33 -8.01
N THR A 55 18.66 -3.45 -8.04
CA THR A 55 18.19 -4.67 -8.72
C THR A 55 17.22 -5.46 -7.84
N GLU A 56 16.33 -6.24 -8.45
CA GLU A 56 15.44 -7.15 -7.71
C GLU A 56 16.23 -8.22 -6.94
N GLN A 57 17.39 -8.64 -7.46
CA GLN A 57 18.26 -9.62 -6.81
C GLN A 57 18.83 -9.07 -5.50
N ALA A 58 19.16 -7.77 -5.44
CA ALA A 58 19.61 -7.14 -4.20
C ALA A 58 18.50 -7.16 -3.13
N ILE A 59 17.25 -6.89 -3.53
CA ILE A 59 16.10 -6.96 -2.63
C ILE A 59 15.91 -8.40 -2.10
N ARG A 60 15.91 -9.40 -3.00
CA ARG A 60 15.78 -10.82 -2.61
C ARG A 60 16.91 -11.27 -1.68
N ALA A 61 18.15 -10.86 -1.94
CA ALA A 61 19.30 -11.21 -1.11
C ALA A 61 19.20 -10.62 0.32
N ILE A 62 18.69 -9.39 0.46
CA ILE A 62 18.45 -8.78 1.77
C ILE A 62 17.29 -9.48 2.47
N ALA A 63 16.18 -9.72 1.77
CA ALA A 63 14.97 -10.35 2.29
C ALA A 63 15.25 -11.76 2.86
N ASN A 64 15.99 -12.58 2.11
CA ASN A 64 16.37 -13.95 2.47
C ASN A 64 17.49 -14.00 3.50
N GLY A 65 18.10 -12.85 3.82
CA GLY A 65 19.11 -12.75 4.85
C GLY A 65 20.53 -13.10 4.47
N ALA A 66 20.81 -13.27 3.18
CA ALA A 66 22.17 -13.44 2.68
C ALA A 66 23.07 -12.23 3.02
N ALA A 67 22.49 -11.02 3.07
CA ALA A 67 23.19 -9.82 3.50
C ALA A 67 23.04 -9.58 5.02
N ARG A 68 24.16 -9.59 5.75
CA ARG A 68 24.22 -9.15 7.16
C ARG A 68 24.25 -7.63 7.31
N GLN A 69 24.84 -6.94 6.34
CA GLN A 69 25.04 -5.48 6.32
C GLN A 69 24.61 -4.92 4.97
N VAL A 70 24.05 -3.71 4.97
CA VAL A 70 23.63 -2.98 3.77
C VAL A 70 24.31 -1.62 3.76
N ARG A 71 24.72 -1.13 2.58
CA ARG A 71 25.26 0.24 2.46
C ARG A 71 24.21 1.25 2.93
N VAL A 72 24.62 2.25 3.72
CA VAL A 72 23.71 3.23 4.32
C VAL A 72 22.79 3.88 3.27
N GLN A 73 23.33 4.37 2.16
CA GLN A 73 22.55 4.98 1.07
C GLN A 73 21.54 4.03 0.41
N LEU A 74 21.87 2.73 0.29
CA LEU A 74 20.94 1.76 -0.26
C LEU A 74 19.82 1.46 0.73
N ALA A 75 20.17 1.30 2.01
CA ALA A 75 19.22 1.08 3.07
C ALA A 75 18.23 2.26 3.21
N GLU A 76 18.70 3.50 3.16
CA GLU A 76 17.85 4.70 3.17
C GLU A 76 16.85 4.70 2.01
N ARG A 77 17.31 4.41 0.78
CA ARG A 77 16.42 4.33 -0.39
C ARG A 77 15.38 3.22 -0.26
N ILE A 78 15.77 2.04 0.23
CA ILE A 78 14.82 0.93 0.44
C ILE A 78 13.81 1.29 1.54
N LEU A 79 14.25 1.87 2.65
CA LEU A 79 13.38 2.28 3.75
C LEU A 79 12.40 3.40 3.37
N ALA A 80 12.74 4.21 2.35
CA ALA A 80 11.86 5.22 1.80
C ALA A 80 10.79 4.65 0.85
N VAL A 81 10.92 3.40 0.37
CA VAL A 81 9.92 2.78 -0.50
C VAL A 81 8.64 2.53 0.29
N THR A 82 7.51 2.89 -0.29
CA THR A 82 6.17 2.61 0.23
C THR A 82 5.36 1.79 -0.78
N HIS A 83 4.08 1.57 -0.51
CA HIS A 83 3.14 0.98 -1.48
C HIS A 83 2.76 1.92 -2.62
N ALA A 84 3.11 3.21 -2.54
CA ALA A 84 2.76 4.20 -3.54
C ALA A 84 3.38 3.85 -4.91
N PRO A 85 2.61 3.91 -6.01
CA PRO A 85 3.11 3.67 -7.36
C PRO A 85 4.23 4.62 -7.75
N HIS A 86 5.32 4.06 -8.29
CA HIS A 86 6.48 4.83 -8.74
C HIS A 86 6.61 4.81 -10.27
N PRO A 87 6.83 5.96 -10.96
CA PRO A 87 6.83 6.03 -12.43
C PRO A 87 7.82 5.10 -13.15
N GLY A 88 8.93 4.78 -12.50
CA GLY A 88 9.90 3.83 -13.06
C GLY A 88 9.43 2.37 -13.06
N GLN A 89 8.43 2.01 -12.25
CA GLN A 89 7.97 0.62 -12.11
C GLN A 89 7.25 0.14 -13.37
N LYS A 90 7.57 -1.08 -13.80
CA LYS A 90 6.82 -1.74 -14.88
C LYS A 90 5.40 -2.11 -14.45
N LEU A 91 5.28 -2.68 -13.25
CA LEU A 91 4.02 -3.09 -12.63
C LEU A 91 3.85 -2.40 -11.27
N VAL A 92 2.61 -2.10 -10.93
CA VAL A 92 2.19 -1.49 -9.66
C VAL A 92 0.98 -2.21 -9.09
N LEU A 93 0.66 -1.97 -7.81
CA LEU A 93 -0.54 -2.54 -7.20
C LEU A 93 -1.78 -2.02 -7.91
N ALA A 94 -2.67 -2.94 -8.30
CA ALA A 94 -3.91 -2.61 -9.00
C ALA A 94 -5.01 -2.07 -8.07
N VAL A 95 -4.85 -2.23 -6.75
CA VAL A 95 -5.91 -1.96 -5.76
C VAL A 95 -6.50 -0.56 -5.85
N GLY A 96 -5.68 0.47 -6.04
CA GLY A 96 -6.19 1.83 -6.14
C GLY A 96 -6.88 2.10 -7.47
N ALA A 97 -6.40 1.54 -8.58
CA ALA A 97 -7.08 1.63 -9.87
C ALA A 97 -8.44 0.89 -9.85
N PHE A 98 -8.49 -0.29 -9.23
CA PHE A 98 -9.75 -1.01 -8.98
C PHE A 98 -10.74 -0.16 -8.19
N ARG A 99 -10.29 0.43 -7.07
CA ARG A 99 -11.12 1.29 -6.22
C ARG A 99 -11.62 2.53 -6.95
N ARG A 100 -10.77 3.18 -7.77
CA ARG A 100 -11.14 4.35 -8.59
C ARG A 100 -12.24 4.01 -9.61
N ILE A 101 -12.06 2.94 -10.39
CA ILE A 101 -13.10 2.51 -11.36
C ILE A 101 -14.41 2.15 -10.64
N ARG A 102 -14.33 1.43 -9.52
CA ARG A 102 -15.49 1.06 -8.70
C ARG A 102 -16.20 2.30 -8.12
N ALA A 103 -15.44 3.30 -7.69
CA ALA A 103 -15.98 4.56 -7.18
C ALA A 103 -16.71 5.35 -8.27
N LEU A 104 -16.16 5.44 -9.48
CA LEU A 104 -16.84 6.08 -10.62
C LEU A 104 -18.13 5.35 -11.00
N ASN A 105 -18.15 4.02 -10.97
CA ASN A 105 -19.37 3.24 -11.15
C ASN A 105 -20.45 3.59 -10.10
N ALA A 106 -20.04 3.80 -8.84
CA ALA A 106 -20.96 4.15 -7.75
C ALA A 106 -21.66 5.50 -7.95
N ILE A 107 -21.10 6.41 -8.74
CA ILE A 107 -21.71 7.70 -9.11
C ILE A 107 -22.28 7.72 -10.53
N GLY A 108 -22.37 6.56 -11.21
CA GLY A 108 -23.14 6.43 -12.45
C GLY A 108 -22.33 6.33 -13.75
N TRP A 109 -20.99 6.23 -13.68
CA TRP A 109 -20.15 6.01 -14.86
C TRP A 109 -20.04 4.52 -15.18
N PRO A 110 -20.66 4.02 -16.26
CA PRO A 110 -20.57 2.61 -16.60
C PRO A 110 -19.16 2.25 -17.09
N THR A 111 -18.72 1.01 -16.81
CA THR A 111 -17.42 0.50 -17.27
C THR A 111 -17.21 0.61 -18.78
N THR A 112 -18.27 0.54 -19.58
CA THR A 112 -18.21 0.74 -21.04
C THR A 112 -17.65 2.11 -21.41
N ASP A 113 -18.15 3.16 -20.75
CA ASP A 113 -17.78 4.55 -21.04
C ASP A 113 -16.39 4.86 -20.49
N LEU A 114 -16.07 4.32 -19.31
CA LEU A 114 -14.73 4.42 -18.72
C LEU A 114 -13.69 3.71 -19.61
N ALA A 115 -14.01 2.54 -20.14
CA ALA A 115 -13.13 1.82 -21.06
C ALA A 115 -12.89 2.61 -22.35
N ALA A 116 -13.95 3.16 -22.95
CA ALA A 116 -13.84 3.99 -24.15
C ALA A 116 -12.93 5.21 -23.92
N ARG A 117 -13.11 5.92 -22.79
CA ARG A 117 -12.26 7.07 -22.40
C ARG A 117 -10.80 6.68 -22.17
N LEU A 118 -10.54 5.45 -21.74
CA LEU A 118 -9.19 4.89 -21.56
C LEU A 118 -8.59 4.32 -22.86
N GLY A 119 -9.24 4.53 -24.01
CA GLY A 119 -8.81 4.03 -25.32
C GLY A 119 -8.92 2.51 -25.48
N LEU A 120 -9.75 1.85 -24.67
CA LEU A 120 -9.97 0.41 -24.73
C LEU A 120 -11.17 0.10 -25.62
N ARG A 121 -10.96 -0.77 -26.62
CA ARG A 121 -12.03 -1.22 -27.54
C ARG A 121 -13.03 -2.18 -26.87
N ASP A 122 -12.55 -2.99 -25.92
CA ASP A 122 -13.36 -3.97 -25.20
C ASP A 122 -13.36 -3.63 -23.69
N PRO A 123 -14.52 -3.32 -23.09
CA PRO A 123 -14.68 -3.11 -21.65
C PRO A 123 -14.26 -4.30 -20.78
N SER A 124 -14.28 -5.53 -21.31
CA SER A 124 -13.82 -6.72 -20.61
C SER A 124 -12.34 -6.64 -20.22
N ASN A 125 -11.52 -5.97 -21.05
CA ASN A 125 -10.11 -5.76 -20.78
C ASN A 125 -9.88 -4.85 -19.57
N LEU A 126 -10.73 -3.85 -19.38
CA LEU A 126 -10.68 -3.00 -18.18
C LEU A 126 -11.00 -3.82 -16.94
N ASN A 127 -12.10 -4.58 -16.96
CA ASN A 127 -12.50 -5.45 -15.85
C ASN A 127 -11.43 -6.49 -15.52
N GLN A 128 -10.84 -7.14 -16.53
CA GLN A 128 -9.76 -8.09 -16.32
C GLN A 128 -8.53 -7.42 -15.70
N SER A 129 -8.17 -6.22 -16.16
CA SER A 129 -7.00 -5.49 -15.66
C SER A 129 -7.15 -5.08 -14.20
N ILE A 130 -8.33 -4.60 -13.78
CA ILE A 130 -8.57 -4.15 -12.40
C ILE A 130 -8.78 -5.31 -11.41
N ASN A 131 -9.06 -6.52 -11.88
CA ASN A 131 -9.25 -7.69 -11.01
C ASN A 131 -7.95 -8.49 -10.79
N ARG A 132 -6.86 -8.15 -11.48
CA ARG A 132 -5.52 -8.69 -11.19
C ARG A 132 -4.88 -7.93 -10.03
N PRO A 133 -3.95 -8.54 -9.27
CA PRO A 133 -3.26 -7.87 -8.17
C PRO A 133 -2.33 -6.75 -8.65
N HIS A 134 -1.78 -6.88 -9.86
CA HIS A 134 -0.84 -5.93 -10.45
C HIS A 134 -1.28 -5.47 -11.83
N MET A 135 -0.92 -4.25 -12.19
CA MET A 135 -1.12 -3.67 -13.52
C MET A 135 0.04 -2.78 -13.93
N THR A 136 0.12 -2.37 -15.20
CA THR A 136 1.19 -1.47 -15.64
C THR A 136 1.05 -0.08 -15.02
N TYR A 137 2.17 0.59 -14.74
CA TYR A 137 2.15 1.97 -14.22
C TYR A 137 1.38 2.91 -15.13
N LEU A 138 1.59 2.81 -16.45
CA LEU A 138 0.88 3.65 -17.43
C LEU A 138 -0.64 3.49 -17.37
N ARG A 139 -1.15 2.25 -17.24
CA ARG A 139 -2.58 2.02 -17.11
C ARG A 139 -3.11 2.54 -15.77
N TRP A 140 -2.38 2.31 -14.69
CA TRP A 140 -2.73 2.83 -13.37
C TRP A 140 -2.81 4.36 -13.38
N ALA A 141 -1.83 5.04 -13.99
CA ALA A 141 -1.78 6.50 -14.09
C ALA A 141 -2.95 7.04 -14.94
N ALA A 142 -3.27 6.41 -16.07
CA ALA A 142 -4.43 6.81 -16.87
C ALA A 142 -5.76 6.65 -16.11
N ILE A 143 -5.89 5.61 -15.28
CA ILE A 143 -7.08 5.43 -14.42
C ILE A 143 -7.11 6.48 -13.30
N ARG A 144 -5.95 6.83 -12.72
CA ARG A 144 -5.84 7.92 -11.74
C ARG A 144 -6.32 9.22 -12.36
N ASP A 145 -5.81 9.59 -13.53
CA ASP A 145 -6.13 10.86 -14.18
C ASP A 145 -7.61 10.93 -14.56
N LEU A 146 -8.18 9.83 -15.08
CA LEU A 146 -9.62 9.73 -15.35
C LEU A 146 -10.49 9.86 -14.08
N TYR A 147 -10.01 9.35 -12.95
CA TYR A 147 -10.71 9.48 -11.67
C TYR A 147 -10.70 10.93 -11.17
N GLU A 148 -9.56 11.62 -11.25
CA GLU A 148 -9.47 13.04 -10.89
C GLU A 148 -10.43 13.89 -11.74
N GLU A 149 -10.53 13.60 -13.05
CA GLU A 149 -11.48 14.27 -13.96
C GLU A 149 -12.94 14.06 -13.55
N LEU A 150 -13.33 12.83 -13.22
CA LEU A 150 -14.74 12.42 -13.14
C LEU A 150 -15.31 12.33 -11.72
N SER A 151 -14.47 12.32 -10.68
CA SER A 151 -14.87 12.02 -9.30
C SER A 151 -15.94 12.96 -8.72
N GLY A 152 -15.99 14.21 -9.19
CA GLY A 152 -16.99 15.21 -8.79
C GLY A 152 -18.23 15.30 -9.70
N THR A 153 -18.30 14.50 -10.77
CA THR A 153 -19.36 14.60 -11.78
C THR A 153 -20.17 13.31 -11.83
N PRO A 154 -21.50 13.34 -11.53
CA PRO A 154 -22.35 12.17 -11.71
C PRO A 154 -22.32 11.66 -13.15
N GLY A 155 -22.21 10.34 -13.31
CA GLY A 155 -22.14 9.73 -14.62
C GLY A 155 -23.49 9.69 -15.35
N PRO A 156 -23.48 9.45 -16.67
CA PRO A 156 -24.65 9.60 -17.54
C PRO A 156 -25.73 8.51 -17.35
N ARG A 157 -25.47 7.48 -16.54
CA ARG A 157 -26.37 6.33 -16.34
C ARG A 157 -26.74 6.19 -14.86
N PRO A 158 -27.87 6.78 -14.41
CA PRO A 158 -28.33 6.67 -13.03
C PRO A 158 -28.55 5.23 -12.56
N ASP A 159 -28.91 4.33 -13.48
CA ASP A 159 -29.07 2.90 -13.19
C ASP A 159 -27.78 2.22 -12.75
N THR A 160 -26.63 2.65 -13.28
CA THR A 160 -25.32 2.16 -12.85
C THR A 160 -25.09 2.52 -11.38
N ALA A 161 -25.36 3.78 -11.00
CA ALA A 161 -25.27 4.22 -9.62
C ALA A 161 -26.23 3.41 -8.73
N ARG A 162 -27.48 3.19 -9.18
CA ARG A 162 -28.48 2.40 -8.45
C ARG A 162 -28.02 0.96 -8.20
N ARG A 163 -27.47 0.28 -9.21
CA ARG A 163 -26.93 -1.09 -9.10
C ARG A 163 -25.71 -1.15 -8.17
N CYS A 164 -24.94 -0.07 -8.10
CA CYS A 164 -23.76 0.03 -7.27
C CYS A 164 -24.02 0.56 -5.84
N ARG A 165 -25.24 0.98 -5.49
CA ARG A 165 -25.58 1.61 -4.19
C ARG A 165 -25.05 0.89 -2.96
N THR A 166 -24.96 -0.43 -2.98
CA THR A 166 -24.55 -1.20 -1.79
C THR A 166 -23.06 -1.52 -1.72
N LYS A 167 -22.33 -1.59 -2.85
CA LYS A 167 -21.03 -2.30 -2.91
C LYS A 167 -20.09 -1.86 -4.06
N PRO A 168 -19.95 -0.56 -4.31
CA PRO A 168 -18.64 0.07 -4.13
C PRO A 168 -18.70 1.44 -3.44
N ALA A 169 -17.61 1.79 -2.75
CA ALA A 169 -17.47 3.09 -2.11
C ALA A 169 -17.37 4.22 -3.16
N PRO A 170 -18.23 5.26 -3.09
CA PRO A 170 -18.19 6.39 -4.01
C PRO A 170 -16.94 7.25 -3.77
N PRO A 171 -16.58 8.18 -4.68
CA PRO A 171 -15.39 9.01 -4.56
C PRO A 171 -15.30 9.76 -3.22
N LEU A 172 -16.43 10.32 -2.77
CA LEU A 172 -16.52 11.03 -1.48
C LEU A 172 -16.07 10.18 -0.28
N ALA A 173 -16.28 8.86 -0.32
CA ALA A 173 -15.85 7.97 0.75
C ALA A 173 -14.33 7.74 0.78
N TRP A 174 -13.61 8.14 -0.26
CA TRP A 174 -12.15 8.06 -0.34
C TRP A 174 -11.44 9.39 -0.08
N GLU A 175 -12.17 10.49 0.11
CA GLU A 175 -11.57 11.80 0.42
C GLU A 175 -10.73 11.75 1.70
N GLY A 176 -9.53 12.32 1.64
CA GLY A 176 -8.57 12.30 2.75
C GLY A 176 -7.99 10.92 3.08
N ARG A 177 -8.21 9.91 2.23
CA ARG A 177 -7.72 8.54 2.43
C ARG A 177 -6.78 8.13 1.30
N ASP A 178 -5.76 7.35 1.65
CA ASP A 178 -4.87 6.76 0.65
C ASP A 178 -5.58 5.60 -0.08
N ILE A 179 -6.20 5.90 -1.22
CA ILE A 179 -6.91 4.92 -2.04
C ILE A 179 -6.02 3.79 -2.57
N ASP A 180 -4.69 4.01 -2.65
CA ASP A 180 -3.72 3.04 -3.16
C ASP A 180 -3.16 2.10 -2.08
N ASP A 181 -3.28 2.44 -0.79
CA ASP A 181 -2.89 1.53 0.31
C ASP A 181 -3.87 0.34 0.40
N PRO A 182 -3.43 -0.92 0.20
CA PRO A 182 -4.31 -2.10 0.36
C PRO A 182 -5.04 -2.17 1.71
N ARG A 183 -4.46 -1.57 2.76
CA ARG A 183 -5.02 -1.54 4.12
C ARG A 183 -6.03 -0.42 4.32
N ALA A 184 -6.00 0.62 3.49
CA ALA A 184 -6.94 1.72 3.60
C ALA A 184 -8.37 1.24 3.35
N GLN A 185 -9.29 1.87 4.05
CA GLN A 185 -10.71 1.57 4.02
C GLN A 185 -11.47 2.86 3.71
N PRO A 186 -12.55 2.80 2.91
CA PRO A 186 -13.37 3.97 2.65
C PRO A 186 -14.05 4.45 3.94
N ASP A 187 -14.58 5.66 3.90
CA ASP A 187 -15.44 6.17 4.93
C ASP A 187 -16.80 5.45 4.90
N TRP A 188 -16.85 4.35 5.63
CA TRP A 188 -18.07 3.56 5.80
C TRP A 188 -19.21 4.38 6.40
N LYS A 189 -18.93 5.42 7.20
CA LYS A 189 -19.97 6.29 7.77
C LYS A 189 -20.54 7.22 6.70
N ALA A 190 -19.70 7.82 5.85
CA ALA A 190 -20.13 8.60 4.70
C ALA A 190 -20.98 7.78 3.73
N MET A 191 -20.75 6.46 3.65
CA MET A 191 -21.58 5.52 2.90
C MET A 191 -22.88 5.10 3.60
N GLY A 192 -23.14 5.54 4.84
CA GLY A 192 -24.28 5.10 5.64
C GLY A 192 -24.20 3.65 6.15
N VAL A 193 -23.04 3.00 6.08
CA VAL A 193 -22.84 1.61 6.51
C VAL A 193 -22.59 1.53 8.02
N LYS A 194 -23.48 0.82 8.72
CA LYS A 194 -23.40 0.64 10.18
C LYS A 194 -22.18 -0.17 10.56
N LEU A 195 -21.63 0.09 11.76
CA LEU A 195 -20.44 -0.63 12.25
C LEU A 195 -20.66 -2.15 12.32
N SER A 196 -21.88 -2.62 12.59
CA SER A 196 -22.26 -4.04 12.59
C SER A 196 -22.21 -4.72 11.21
N GLU A 197 -22.26 -3.94 10.13
CA GLU A 197 -22.34 -4.44 8.74
C GLU A 197 -21.00 -4.32 8.01
N ARG A 198 -20.05 -3.53 8.54
CA ARG A 198 -18.74 -3.33 7.91
C ARG A 198 -17.96 -4.64 7.80
N PRO A 199 -17.21 -4.88 6.71
CA PRO A 199 -16.37 -6.07 6.57
C PRO A 199 -15.08 -6.01 7.41
N VAL A 200 -14.82 -4.88 8.06
CA VAL A 200 -13.62 -4.58 8.85
C VAL A 200 -14.00 -3.95 10.19
N CYS A 201 -13.11 -4.09 11.17
CA CYS A 201 -13.24 -3.41 12.46
C CYS A 201 -12.85 -1.92 12.35
N PRO A 202 -13.08 -1.10 13.40
CA PRO A 202 -12.69 0.31 13.41
C PRO A 202 -11.20 0.57 13.12
N ASN A 203 -10.33 -0.40 13.43
CA ASN A 203 -8.88 -0.32 13.17
C ASN A 203 -8.47 -0.92 11.80
N GLY A 204 -9.43 -1.21 10.91
CA GLY A 204 -9.15 -1.66 9.55
C GLY A 204 -8.84 -3.16 9.38
N HIS A 205 -8.74 -3.93 10.47
CA HIS A 205 -8.58 -5.38 10.36
C HIS A 205 -9.84 -6.04 9.80
N ARG A 206 -9.67 -6.89 8.79
CA ARG A 206 -10.77 -7.64 8.17
C ARG A 206 -11.39 -8.62 9.16
N TYR A 207 -12.72 -8.64 9.23
CA TYR A 207 -13.45 -9.70 9.91
C TYR A 207 -13.51 -10.94 9.02
N SER A 208 -12.51 -11.82 9.14
CA SER A 208 -12.53 -13.20 8.65
C SER A 208 -12.82 -14.15 9.82
N ASP A 209 -13.11 -15.42 9.54
CA ASP A 209 -13.41 -16.43 10.58
C ASP A 209 -12.34 -16.51 11.68
N GLY A 210 -11.07 -16.31 11.31
CA GLY A 210 -9.95 -16.28 12.25
C GLY A 210 -9.80 -14.98 13.07
N ASN A 211 -10.42 -13.88 12.66
CA ASN A 211 -10.26 -12.57 13.32
C ASN A 211 -11.57 -12.01 13.91
N LEU A 212 -12.71 -12.59 13.53
CA LEU A 212 -14.02 -12.27 14.07
C LEU A 212 -14.26 -13.09 15.35
N ALA A 213 -14.64 -12.39 16.41
CA ALA A 213 -15.17 -12.95 17.64
C ALA A 213 -16.44 -12.19 18.01
N TYR A 214 -17.18 -12.70 18.98
CA TYR A 214 -18.36 -12.05 19.54
C TYR A 214 -18.19 -11.93 21.05
N ASP A 215 -18.79 -10.89 21.64
CA ASP A 215 -18.86 -10.77 23.09
C ASP A 215 -20.16 -11.31 23.67
N SER A 216 -20.27 -11.27 25.00
CA SER A 216 -21.46 -11.76 25.71
C SER A 216 -22.75 -11.00 25.36
N ARG A 217 -22.65 -9.82 24.72
CA ARG A 217 -23.78 -9.03 24.23
C ARG A 217 -24.02 -9.23 22.72
N GLY A 218 -23.28 -10.13 22.07
CA GLY A 218 -23.39 -10.39 20.63
C GLY A 218 -22.70 -9.35 19.74
N HIS A 219 -21.90 -8.43 20.29
CA HIS A 219 -21.16 -7.47 19.48
C HIS A 219 -19.90 -8.09 18.88
N ARG A 220 -19.62 -7.78 17.61
CA ARG A 220 -18.40 -8.21 16.92
C ARG A 220 -17.15 -7.63 17.61
N ARG A 221 -16.18 -8.50 17.89
CA ARG A 221 -14.84 -8.16 18.37
C ARG A 221 -13.79 -8.58 17.35
N CYS A 222 -12.74 -7.78 17.24
CA CYS A 222 -11.59 -8.08 16.40
C CYS A 222 -10.49 -8.70 17.26
N ARG A 223 -10.13 -9.97 16.99
CA ARG A 223 -9.10 -10.70 17.74
C ARG A 223 -7.73 -10.03 17.65
N ALA A 224 -7.35 -9.53 16.48
CA ALA A 224 -6.11 -8.77 16.30
C ALA A 224 -6.07 -7.49 17.16
N CYS A 225 -7.19 -6.77 17.29
CA CYS A 225 -7.28 -5.63 18.19
C CYS A 225 -7.14 -6.04 19.65
N SER A 226 -7.79 -7.13 20.05
CA SER A 226 -7.70 -7.67 21.41
C SER A 226 -6.27 -8.11 21.74
N ALA A 227 -5.60 -8.82 20.83
CA ALA A 227 -4.22 -9.26 21.00
C ALA A 227 -3.26 -8.07 21.15
N ALA A 228 -3.37 -7.07 20.27
CA ALA A 228 -2.57 -5.85 20.37
C ALA A 228 -2.83 -5.07 21.67
N ALA A 229 -4.08 -5.05 22.15
CA ALA A 229 -4.42 -4.43 23.43
C ALA A 229 -3.84 -5.18 24.63
N ASN A 230 -3.86 -6.52 24.60
CA ASN A 230 -3.27 -7.36 25.65
C ASN A 230 -1.75 -7.17 25.72
N HIS A 231 -1.06 -7.21 24.58
CA HIS A 231 0.38 -6.98 24.50
C HIS A 231 0.76 -5.60 25.08
N ARG A 232 0.00 -4.54 24.78
CA ARG A 232 0.21 -3.21 25.39
C ARG A 232 -0.01 -3.20 26.90
N ARG A 233 -0.96 -3.98 27.42
CA ARG A 233 -1.20 -4.10 28.87
C ARG A 233 -0.04 -4.82 29.56
N GLU A 234 0.43 -5.92 28.98
CA GLU A 234 1.58 -6.69 29.48
C GLU A 234 2.85 -5.83 29.51
N GLN A 235 3.13 -5.07 28.46
CA GLN A 235 4.26 -4.13 28.43
C GLN A 235 4.15 -3.06 29.52
N ARG A 236 2.96 -2.49 29.76
CA ARG A 236 2.75 -1.51 30.84
C ARG A 236 2.95 -2.13 32.22
N HIS A 237 2.44 -3.35 32.44
CA HIS A 237 2.57 -4.04 33.71
C HIS A 237 4.03 -4.46 33.99
N GLY A 238 4.74 -5.00 33.00
CA GLY A 238 6.17 -5.29 33.11
C GLY A 238 7.04 -4.05 33.33
N SER A 239 6.64 -2.89 32.80
CA SER A 239 7.32 -1.60 33.05
C SER A 239 7.06 -1.06 34.46
N SER A 240 5.87 -1.32 35.03
CA SER A 240 5.52 -0.94 36.41
C SER A 240 6.28 -1.77 37.44
N VAL A 241 6.42 -3.08 37.21
CA VAL A 241 7.14 -4.00 38.12
C VAL A 241 8.66 -3.75 38.12
N ALA A 242 9.19 -3.13 37.05
CA ALA A 242 10.60 -2.76 36.97
C ALA A 242 10.96 -1.48 37.77
N TYR A 243 9.98 -0.66 38.18
CA TYR A 243 10.23 0.57 38.94
C TYR A 243 10.17 0.36 40.47
N ASP A 244 9.52 -0.70 40.95
CA ASP A 244 9.39 -1.04 42.39
C ASP A 244 10.54 -1.95 42.92
N ARG A 245 11.70 -1.97 42.26
CA ARG A 245 12.88 -2.78 42.66
C ARG A 245 14.17 -1.99 42.81
N ASN A 246 14.09 -0.72 43.20
CA ASN A 246 15.25 0.07 43.65
C ASN A 246 14.97 0.73 44.99
#